data_AF-A0A323V4I5-F1
#
_entry.id   AF-A0A323V4I5-F1
#
_cell.length_a   1.000
_cell.length_b   1.000
_cell.length_c   1.000
_cell.angle_alpha   90.00
_cell.angle_beta   90.00
_cell.angle_gamma   90.00
#
_symmetry.space_group_name_H-M   'P 1'
#
loop_
_entity.id
_entity.type
_entity.pdbx_description
1 polymer ?
#
loop_
_entity_poly.entity_id
_entity_poly.type
_entity_poly.pdbx_seq_one_letter_code
_entity_poly.pdbx_strand_id
1 'polypeptide(L)'
;LFRRAEEAGPDALAAAQAAPDDVTAQTRAADFLLGTGDVDGAFALLLDVVRRTAGEDRDTARKHLVELFDVVGEDDPRVGPARRALMTALF
;
A
#
# COMPACT_ATOMS: atom_id res chain seq x y z
N LEU A 1 4.46 7.48 9.59
CA LEU A 1 3.81 6.19 9.26
C LEU A 1 3.15 5.57 10.50
N PHE A 2 3.88 5.31 11.61
CA PHE A 2 3.28 4.82 12.87
C PHE A 2 2.07 5.64 13.40
N ARG A 3 2.14 6.98 13.36
CA ARG A 3 1.01 7.85 13.77
C ARG A 3 -0.21 7.75 12.83
N ARG A 4 -0.02 7.45 11.55
CA ARG A 4 -1.11 7.30 10.57
C ARG A 4 -1.82 5.95 10.69
N ALA A 5 -1.08 4.90 11.06
CA ALA A 5 -1.66 3.57 11.29
C ALA A 5 -2.66 3.58 12.46
N GLU A 6 -2.39 4.33 13.53
CA GLU A 6 -3.36 4.53 14.64
C GLU A 6 -4.59 5.36 14.21
N GLU A 7 -4.42 6.33 13.30
CA GLU A 7 -5.51 7.17 12.79
C GLU A 7 -6.40 6.46 11.76
N ALA A 8 -5.90 5.42 11.08
CA ALA A 8 -6.64 4.70 10.05
C ALA A 8 -7.85 3.94 10.63
N GLY A 9 -7.72 3.41 11.86
CA GLY A 9 -8.80 2.70 12.56
C GLY A 9 -9.27 1.41 11.86
N PRO A 10 -10.14 0.62 12.50
CA PRO A 10 -10.66 -0.64 11.95
C PRO A 10 -11.49 -0.41 10.65
N ASP A 11 -12.01 0.80 10.45
CA ASP A 11 -12.86 1.13 9.31
C ASP A 11 -12.07 1.37 8.01
N ALA A 12 -10.73 1.47 8.06
CA ALA A 12 -9.90 1.73 6.89
C ALA A 12 -10.09 0.67 5.79
N LEU A 13 -10.21 -0.61 6.18
CA LEU A 13 -10.46 -1.69 5.24
C LEU A 13 -11.85 -1.59 4.59
N ALA A 14 -12.87 -1.28 5.38
CA ALA A 14 -14.23 -1.12 4.89
C ALA A 14 -14.34 0.08 3.92
N ALA A 15 -13.67 1.19 4.24
CA ALA A 15 -13.60 2.36 3.37
C ALA A 15 -12.89 2.04 2.05
N ALA A 16 -11.75 1.34 2.08
CA ALA A 16 -11.04 0.91 0.89
C ALA A 16 -11.82 -0.12 0.05
N GLN A 17 -12.64 -0.96 0.67
CA GLN A 17 -13.52 -1.87 -0.05
C GLN A 17 -14.69 -1.14 -0.72
N ALA A 18 -15.25 -0.13 -0.05
CA ALA A 18 -16.34 0.69 -0.59
C ALA A 18 -15.86 1.63 -1.71
N ALA A 19 -14.60 2.04 -1.65
CA ALA A 19 -13.93 2.84 -2.66
C ALA A 19 -12.60 2.19 -3.07
N PRO A 20 -12.64 1.18 -3.98
CA PRO A 20 -11.55 0.94 -4.91
C PRO A 20 -11.23 2.26 -5.62
N ASP A 21 -10.23 2.46 -6.45
CA ASP A 21 -9.89 3.76 -7.06
C ASP A 21 -9.60 4.97 -6.13
N ASP A 22 -10.15 5.11 -4.92
CA ASP A 22 -9.77 6.15 -3.95
C ASP A 22 -8.41 5.82 -3.33
N VAL A 23 -7.34 6.35 -3.92
CA VAL A 23 -5.96 6.13 -3.49
C VAL A 23 -5.75 6.52 -2.02
N THR A 24 -6.46 7.52 -1.51
CA THR A 24 -6.33 7.94 -0.10
C THR A 24 -6.91 6.86 0.84
N ALA A 25 -8.08 6.32 0.51
CA ALA A 25 -8.67 5.22 1.27
C ALA A 25 -7.76 3.97 1.25
N GLN A 26 -7.19 3.66 0.09
CA GLN A 26 -6.33 2.50 -0.08
C GLN A 26 -4.99 2.62 0.66
N THR A 27 -4.34 3.79 0.62
CA THR A 27 -3.08 4.02 1.35
C THR A 27 -3.27 3.94 2.87
N ARG A 28 -4.40 4.45 3.38
CA ARG A 28 -4.79 4.27 4.79
C ARG A 28 -5.02 2.80 5.16
N ALA A 29 -5.70 2.04 4.30
CA ALA A 29 -5.88 0.61 4.49
C ALA A 29 -4.54 -0.15 4.51
N ALA A 30 -3.62 0.19 3.61
CA ALA A 30 -2.28 -0.38 3.62
C ALA A 30 -1.50 -0.05 4.90
N ASP A 31 -1.58 1.19 5.39
CA ASP A 31 -0.96 1.61 6.66
C ASP A 31 -1.53 0.83 7.85
N PHE A 32 -2.85 0.62 7.88
CA PHE A 32 -3.51 -0.18 8.90
C PHE A 32 -3.07 -1.65 8.87
N LEU A 33 -3.04 -2.26 7.69
CA LEU A 33 -2.55 -3.64 7.50
C LEU A 33 -1.11 -3.78 7.97
N LEU A 34 -0.24 -2.83 7.59
CA LEU A 34 1.14 -2.82 8.05
C LEU A 34 1.23 -2.67 9.58
N GLY A 35 0.46 -1.76 10.16
CA GLY A 35 0.43 -1.52 11.60
C GLY A 35 -0.06 -2.72 12.42
N THR A 36 -0.89 -3.58 11.82
CA THR A 36 -1.37 -4.85 12.43
C THR A 36 -0.46 -6.04 12.13
N GLY A 37 0.60 -5.85 11.34
CA GLY A 37 1.57 -6.87 10.98
C GLY A 37 1.28 -7.63 9.67
N ASP A 38 0.19 -7.30 8.98
CA ASP A 38 -0.14 -7.85 7.66
C ASP A 38 0.60 -7.10 6.54
N VAL A 39 1.90 -7.35 6.45
CA VAL A 39 2.78 -6.74 5.44
C VAL A 39 2.38 -7.15 4.02
N ASP A 40 2.08 -8.44 3.82
CA ASP A 40 1.73 -8.97 2.51
C ASP A 40 0.42 -8.38 2.00
N GLY A 41 -0.58 -8.25 2.88
CA GLY A 41 -1.85 -7.56 2.58
C GLY A 41 -1.63 -6.09 2.21
N ALA A 42 -0.80 -5.36 2.97
CA ALA A 42 -0.49 -3.97 2.68
C ALA A 42 0.16 -3.79 1.29
N PHE A 43 1.14 -4.63 0.96
CA PHE A 43 1.80 -4.59 -0.35
C PHE A 43 0.86 -4.98 -1.48
N ALA A 44 0.10 -6.06 -1.31
CA ALA A 44 -0.83 -6.54 -2.32
C ALA A 44 -1.88 -5.48 -2.67
N LEU A 45 -2.41 -4.80 -1.65
CA LEU A 45 -3.40 -3.73 -1.80
C LEU A 45 -2.84 -2.58 -2.65
N LEU A 46 -1.66 -2.04 -2.32
CA LEU A 46 -1.08 -0.94 -3.10
C LEU A 46 -0.64 -1.35 -4.51
N LEU A 47 -0.16 -2.58 -4.69
CA LEU A 47 0.14 -3.12 -6.01
C LEU A 47 -1.11 -3.18 -6.89
N ASP A 48 -2.27 -3.53 -6.33
CA ASP A 48 -3.54 -3.49 -7.04
C ASP A 48 -3.93 -2.06 -7.45
N VAL A 49 -3.78 -1.09 -6.54
CA VAL A 49 -4.02 0.33 -6.85
C VAL A 49 -3.13 0.80 -8.01
N VAL A 50 -1.84 0.50 -7.97
CA VAL A 50 -0.89 0.90 -9.03
C VAL A 50 -1.32 0.33 -10.39
N ARG A 51 -1.81 -0.93 -10.42
CA ARG A 51 -2.25 -1.58 -11.67
C ARG A 51 -3.51 -0.93 -12.26
N ARG A 52 -4.46 -0.51 -11.43
CA ARG A 52 -5.76 0.00 -11.91
C ARG A 52 -5.81 1.52 -12.13
N THR A 53 -4.95 2.30 -11.46
CA THR A 53 -4.92 3.77 -11.61
C THR A 53 -3.87 4.22 -12.62
N ALA A 54 -3.86 5.50 -12.96
CA ALA A 54 -2.88 6.14 -13.86
C ALA A 54 -2.53 7.56 -13.38
N GLY A 55 -1.52 8.18 -13.99
CA GLY A 55 -1.15 9.57 -13.68
C GLY A 55 -0.75 9.78 -12.21
N GLU A 56 -1.28 10.83 -11.60
CA GLU A 56 -0.95 11.23 -10.22
C GLU A 56 -1.39 10.20 -9.16
N ASP A 57 -2.52 9.54 -9.40
CA ASP A 57 -3.04 8.49 -8.52
C ASP A 57 -2.10 7.28 -8.47
N ARG A 58 -1.62 6.84 -9.65
CA ARG A 58 -0.63 5.76 -9.74
C ARG A 58 0.69 6.17 -9.07
N ASP A 59 1.12 7.40 -9.27
CA ASP A 59 2.35 7.91 -8.67
C ASP A 59 2.27 7.98 -7.15
N THR A 60 1.11 8.37 -6.62
CA THR A 60 0.83 8.40 -5.18
C THR A 60 0.89 7.01 -4.56
N ALA A 61 0.19 6.04 -5.15
CA ALA A 61 0.22 4.65 -4.68
C ALA A 61 1.63 4.04 -4.76
N ARG A 62 2.36 4.31 -5.86
CA ARG A 62 3.74 3.87 -6.06
C ARG A 62 4.68 4.42 -4.99
N LYS A 63 4.61 5.72 -4.70
CA LYS A 63 5.44 6.37 -3.67
C LYS A 63 5.15 5.78 -2.29
N HIS A 64 3.87 5.62 -1.95
CA HIS A 64 3.46 5.05 -0.67
C HIS A 64 3.98 3.61 -0.50
N LEU A 65 3.90 2.78 -1.54
CA LEU A 65 4.45 1.42 -1.48
C LEU A 65 5.97 1.40 -1.25
N VAL A 66 6.71 2.34 -1.85
CA VAL A 66 8.15 2.49 -1.57
C VAL A 66 8.41 2.89 -0.12
N GLU A 67 7.63 3.81 0.43
CA GLU A 67 7.73 4.16 1.86
C GLU A 67 7.47 2.96 2.77
N LEU A 68 6.51 2.08 2.42
CA LEU A 68 6.27 0.86 3.21
C LEU A 68 7.45 -0.12 3.14
N PHE A 69 8.14 -0.22 2.01
CA PHE A 69 9.37 -1.02 1.92
C PHE A 69 10.45 -0.50 2.87
N ASP A 70 10.61 0.82 2.97
CA ASP A 70 11.60 1.43 3.86
C ASP A 70 11.24 1.23 5.35
N VAL A 71 9.94 1.20 5.69
CA VAL A 71 9.47 0.89 7.06
C VAL A 71 9.71 -0.56 7.43
N VAL A 72 9.41 -1.48 6.52
CA VAL A 72 9.57 -2.92 6.74
C VAL A 72 11.05 -3.31 6.79
N GLY A 73 11.88 -2.60 6.04
CA GLY A 73 13.31 -2.85 5.91
C GLY A 73 13.62 -3.59 4.61
N GLU A 74 14.70 -3.15 3.95
CA GLU A 74 15.11 -3.64 2.64
C GLU A 74 15.54 -5.11 2.61
N ASP A 75 15.97 -5.66 3.74
CA ASP A 75 16.34 -7.08 3.91
C ASP A 75 15.13 -8.02 4.12
N ASP A 76 13.92 -7.47 4.30
CA ASP A 76 12.74 -8.31 4.48
C ASP A 76 12.46 -9.13 3.20
N PRO A 77 12.25 -10.45 3.32
CA PRO A 77 12.09 -11.33 2.16
C PRO A 77 10.88 -10.99 1.29
N ARG A 78 9.90 -10.24 1.81
CA ARG A 78 8.70 -9.79 1.08
C ARG A 78 8.97 -8.57 0.19
N VAL A 79 9.98 -7.75 0.51
CA VAL A 79 10.28 -6.51 -0.23
C VAL A 79 10.82 -6.78 -1.64
N GLY A 80 11.75 -7.73 -1.79
CA GLY A 80 12.32 -8.08 -3.10
C GLY A 80 11.26 -8.49 -4.15
N PRO A 81 10.38 -9.45 -3.85
CA PRO A 81 9.24 -9.80 -4.70
C PRO A 81 8.30 -8.63 -5.00
N ALA A 82 7.96 -7.83 -3.99
CA ALA A 82 7.05 -6.69 -4.16
C ALA A 82 7.64 -5.58 -5.05
N ARG A 83 8.94 -5.28 -4.95
CA ARG A 83 9.64 -4.36 -5.85
C ARG A 83 9.59 -4.84 -7.30
N ARG A 84 9.78 -6.14 -7.54
CA ARG A 84 9.64 -6.72 -8.89
C ARG A 84 8.22 -6.57 -9.42
N ALA A 85 7.22 -6.90 -8.59
CA ALA A 85 5.81 -6.76 -8.96
C ALA A 85 5.45 -5.29 -9.27
N LEU A 86 5.99 -4.33 -8.52
CA LEU A 86 5.81 -2.91 -8.77
C LEU A 86 6.37 -2.52 -10.12
N MET A 87 7.59 -2.94 -10.46
CA MET A 87 8.16 -2.66 -11.78
C MET A 87 7.29 -3.23 -12.89
N THR A 88 6.82 -4.48 -12.76
CA THR A 88 5.90 -5.09 -13.73
C THR A 88 4.57 -4.34 -13.85
N ALA A 89 4.04 -3.77 -12.77
CA ALA A 89 2.78 -3.03 -12.78
C ALA A 89 2.88 -1.64 -13.45
N LEU A 90 4.09 -1.11 -13.66
CA LEU A 90 4.32 0.19 -14.27
C LEU A 90 4.47 0.15 -15.79
N PHE A 91 4.61 -1.05 -16.37
CA PHE A 91 4.76 -1.28 -17.82
C PHE A 91 3.52 -2.00 -18.37
#